data_AF-A0A2E5PTH5-F1
#
_entry.id   AF-A0A2E5PTH5-F1
#
_cell.length_a   1.000
_cell.length_b   1.000
_cell.length_c   1.000
_cell.angle_alpha   90.00
_cell.angle_beta   90.00
_cell.angle_gamma   90.00
#
_symmetry.space_group_name_H-M   'P 1'
#
loop_
_entity.id
_entity.type
_entity.pdbx_description
1 polymer ?
#
loop_
_entity_poly.entity_id
_entity_poly.type
_entity_poly.pdbx_seq_one_letter_code
_entity_poly.pdbx_strand_id
1 'polypeptide(L)'
;MVEEKGVFIYANLLDVNDDGKIDMISFLDPQGRGIAVAVDRASDGKMDQIHVFQDVTGDGKLDMDDTRLIEREAVKLFRQEGLEEGQLKLFIEDGGYG
;
A
#
# COMPACT_ATOMS: atom_id res chain seq x y z
N MET A 1 16.67 8.27 23.17
CA MET A 1 15.59 8.66 22.23
C MET A 1 15.48 7.49 21.28
N VAL A 2 14.37 6.76 21.28
CA VAL A 2 14.11 5.74 20.26
C VAL A 2 13.69 6.55 19.05
N GLU A 3 14.52 6.63 18.02
CA GLU A 3 14.05 7.13 16.73
C GLU A 3 12.94 6.19 16.29
N GLU A 4 11.74 6.73 16.07
CA GLU A 4 10.72 6.01 15.31
C GLU A 4 11.36 5.73 13.95
N LYS A 5 11.74 4.47 13.72
CA LYS A 5 12.07 4.00 12.38
C LYS A 5 10.80 4.10 11.55
N GLY A 6 10.96 4.16 10.24
CA GLY A 6 9.84 4.20 9.32
C GLY A 6 10.25 4.74 7.97
N VAL A 7 9.42 4.46 6.96
CA VAL A 7 9.67 4.89 5.58
C VAL A 7 8.46 5.59 4.99
N PHE A 8 8.72 6.51 4.08
CA PHE A 8 7.67 7.04 3.23
C PHE A 8 7.46 6.12 2.03
N ILE A 9 6.20 5.88 1.68
CA ILE A 9 5.77 5.24 0.44
C ILE A 9 4.72 6.12 -0.25
N TYR A 10 4.49 5.89 -1.52
CA TYR A 10 3.37 6.46 -2.27
C TYR A 10 2.33 5.39 -2.55
N ALA A 11 1.05 5.74 -2.46
CA ALA A 11 -0.07 4.90 -2.86
C ALA A 11 -0.83 5.60 -3.98
N ASN A 12 -0.83 5.02 -5.18
CA ASN A 12 -1.65 5.48 -6.29
C ASN A 12 -2.99 4.75 -6.21
N LEU A 13 -4.05 5.48 -5.91
CA LEU A 13 -5.42 5.03 -5.81
C LEU A 13 -6.10 5.17 -7.18
N LEU A 14 -6.78 4.11 -7.62
CA LEU A 14 -7.47 4.05 -8.90
C LEU A 14 -8.90 3.59 -8.68
N ASP A 15 -9.85 4.43 -9.09
CA ASP A 15 -11.25 4.10 -9.28
C ASP A 15 -11.42 3.78 -10.78
N VAL A 16 -11.55 2.50 -11.12
CA VAL A 16 -11.50 2.02 -12.50
C VAL A 16 -12.89 2.06 -13.14
N ASN A 17 -13.93 1.98 -12.32
CA ASN A 17 -15.31 1.92 -12.79
C ASN A 17 -16.10 3.23 -12.57
N ASP A 18 -15.44 4.27 -12.03
CA ASP A 18 -15.98 5.59 -11.69
C ASP A 18 -17.16 5.53 -10.70
N ASP A 19 -17.16 4.55 -9.77
CA ASP A 19 -18.22 4.39 -8.76
C ASP A 19 -17.97 5.16 -7.45
N GLY A 20 -16.83 5.84 -7.36
CA GLY A 20 -16.39 6.61 -6.20
C GLY A 20 -15.65 5.77 -5.16
N LYS A 21 -15.35 4.50 -5.44
CA LYS A 21 -14.54 3.62 -4.59
C LYS A 21 -13.24 3.25 -5.29
N ILE A 22 -12.24 2.94 -4.48
CA ILE A 22 -10.94 2.51 -5.00
C ILE A 22 -11.02 1.02 -5.36
N ASP A 23 -10.69 0.71 -6.62
CA ASP A 23 -10.60 -0.65 -7.14
C ASP A 23 -9.15 -1.18 -7.09
N MET A 24 -8.16 -0.30 -7.21
CA MET A 24 -6.75 -0.70 -7.23
C MET A 24 -5.86 0.30 -6.51
N ILE A 25 -4.85 -0.22 -5.82
CA ILE A 25 -3.80 0.56 -5.17
C ILE A 25 -2.43 0.06 -5.62
N SER A 26 -1.63 0.93 -6.23
CA SER A 26 -0.22 0.68 -6.52
C SER A 26 0.66 1.39 -5.49
N PHE A 27 1.44 0.62 -4.73
CA PHE A 27 2.40 1.15 -3.77
C PHE A 27 3.77 1.32 -4.42
N LEU A 28 4.37 2.48 -4.23
CA LEU A 28 5.69 2.83 -4.77
C LEU A 28 6.62 3.34 -3.66
N ASP A 29 7.91 3.12 -3.82
CA ASP A 29 8.92 3.73 -2.96
C ASP A 29 9.21 5.20 -3.36
N PRO A 30 10.02 5.95 -2.61
CA PRO A 30 10.40 7.33 -2.93
C PRO A 30 11.12 7.51 -4.28
N GLN A 31 11.66 6.43 -4.83
CA GLN A 31 12.32 6.41 -6.13
C GLN A 31 11.35 6.06 -7.27
N GLY A 32 10.08 5.77 -6.96
CA GLY A 32 9.05 5.36 -7.91
C GLY A 32 9.08 3.88 -8.28
N ARG A 33 9.82 3.04 -7.55
CA ARG A 33 9.88 1.59 -7.77
C ARG A 33 8.66 0.92 -7.13
N GLY A 34 8.06 -0.05 -7.81
CA GLY A 34 6.87 -0.75 -7.34
C GLY A 34 7.12 -1.60 -6.11
N ILE A 35 6.45 -1.29 -5.00
CA ILE A 35 6.49 -2.06 -3.75
C ILE A 35 5.45 -3.19 -3.78
N ALA A 36 4.23 -2.86 -4.16
CA ALA A 36 3.11 -3.81 -4.17
C ALA A 36 1.97 -3.31 -5.06
N VAL A 37 1.07 -4.23 -5.42
CA VAL A 37 -0.23 -3.91 -6.02
C VAL A 37 -1.32 -4.65 -5.27
N ALA A 38 -2.37 -3.93 -4.89
CA ALA A 38 -3.56 -4.45 -4.22
C ALA A 38 -4.79 -4.17 -5.09
N VAL A 39 -5.69 -5.15 -5.20
CA VAL A 39 -6.84 -5.11 -6.12
C VAL A 39 -8.11 -5.59 -5.42
N ASP A 40 -9.18 -4.81 -5.56
CA ASP A 40 -10.58 -5.20 -5.36
C ASP A 40 -11.19 -5.47 -6.74
N ARG A 41 -11.43 -6.74 -7.07
CA ARG A 41 -11.96 -7.15 -8.37
C ARG A 41 -13.49 -7.12 -8.40
N ALA A 42 -14.12 -7.04 -7.24
CA ALA A 42 -15.57 -7.00 -7.10
C ALA A 42 -16.11 -5.56 -7.01
N SER A 43 -15.23 -4.57 -6.89
CA SER A 43 -15.58 -3.15 -6.66
C SER A 43 -16.49 -2.97 -5.45
N ASP A 44 -16.23 -3.76 -4.39
CA ASP A 44 -17.07 -3.77 -3.18
C ASP A 44 -16.48 -2.95 -2.01
N GLY A 45 -15.33 -2.32 -2.24
CA GLY A 45 -14.54 -1.60 -1.25
C GLY A 45 -13.67 -2.53 -0.38
N LYS A 46 -13.44 -3.78 -0.81
CA LYS A 46 -12.59 -4.74 -0.09
C LYS A 46 -11.60 -5.39 -1.04
N MET A 47 -10.33 -5.31 -0.65
CA MET A 47 -9.24 -5.98 -1.34
C MET A 47 -9.45 -7.50 -1.44
N ASP A 48 -9.34 -8.04 -2.64
CA ASP A 48 -9.33 -9.48 -2.91
C ASP A 48 -7.91 -10.07 -2.93
N GLN A 49 -6.96 -9.30 -3.46
CA GLN A 49 -5.61 -9.76 -3.73
C GLN A 49 -4.58 -8.66 -3.48
N ILE A 50 -3.42 -9.09 -3.01
CA ILE A 50 -2.22 -8.26 -2.92
C ILE A 50 -1.02 -9.06 -3.43
N HIS A 51 -0.11 -8.38 -4.12
CA HIS A 51 1.19 -8.93 -4.49
C HIS A 51 2.28 -7.93 -4.09
N VAL A 52 3.29 -8.41 -3.35
CA VAL A 52 4.40 -7.60 -2.85
C VAL A 52 5.70 -8.00 -3.54
N PHE A 53 6.48 -7.01 -3.96
CA PHE A 53 7.66 -7.16 -4.81
C PHE A 53 8.97 -6.72 -4.13
N GLN A 54 8.90 -5.97 -3.04
CA GLN A 54 10.06 -5.42 -2.33
C GLN A 54 10.00 -5.75 -0.84
N ASP A 55 11.19 -5.85 -0.24
CA ASP A 55 11.36 -5.85 1.22
C ASP A 55 11.06 -4.43 1.73
N VAL A 56 9.96 -4.32 2.47
CA VAL A 56 9.44 -3.05 3.01
C VAL A 56 9.65 -2.99 4.52
N THR A 57 10.07 -4.09 5.14
CA THR A 57 10.50 -4.15 6.54
C THR A 57 11.96 -3.71 6.69
N GLY A 58 12.75 -3.87 5.63
CA GLY A 58 14.18 -3.60 5.57
C GLY A 58 15.01 -4.62 6.34
N ASP A 59 14.51 -5.85 6.50
CA ASP A 59 15.21 -6.93 7.22
C ASP A 59 16.15 -7.76 6.32
N GLY A 60 16.17 -7.46 5.02
CA GLY A 60 16.95 -8.13 4.00
C GLY A 60 16.27 -9.34 3.38
N LYS A 61 14.97 -9.56 3.62
CA LYS A 61 14.17 -10.66 3.06
C LYS A 61 12.86 -10.14 2.50
N LEU A 62 12.39 -10.79 1.44
CA LEU A 62 11.03 -10.63 0.94
C LEU A 62 10.20 -11.80 1.44
N ASP A 63 9.37 -11.56 2.45
CA ASP A 63 8.56 -12.60 3.07
C ASP A 63 7.14 -12.13 3.48
N MET A 64 6.51 -12.87 4.39
CA MET A 64 5.14 -12.61 4.81
C MET A 64 5.00 -11.39 5.70
N ASP A 65 6.06 -10.92 6.35
CA ASP A 65 6.00 -9.73 7.18
C ASP A 65 5.87 -8.46 6.30
N ASP A 66 6.54 -8.42 5.15
CA ASP A 66 6.31 -7.37 4.13
C ASP A 66 4.87 -7.38 3.63
N THR A 67 4.36 -8.58 3.34
CA THR A 67 2.99 -8.75 2.84
C THR A 67 1.98 -8.24 3.85
N ARG A 68 2.12 -8.63 5.13
CA ARG A 68 1.23 -8.18 6.21
C ARG A 68 1.30 -6.67 6.43
N LEU A 69 2.50 -6.08 6.32
CA LEU A 69 2.70 -4.66 6.50
C LEU A 69 1.96 -3.87 5.42
N ILE A 70 2.11 -4.22 4.15
CA ILE A 70 1.40 -3.53 3.07
C ILE A 70 -0.10 -3.87 3.06
N GLU A 71 -0.49 -5.11 3.33
CA GLU A 71 -1.90 -5.51 3.43
C GLU A 71 -2.65 -4.69 4.48
N ARG A 72 -2.03 -4.46 5.65
CA ARG A 72 -2.59 -3.61 6.70
C ARG A 72 -2.90 -2.20 6.19
N GLU A 73 -2.01 -1.61 5.41
CA GLU A 73 -2.21 -0.25 4.87
C GLU A 73 -3.21 -0.24 3.71
N ALA A 74 -3.18 -1.24 2.83
CA ALA A 74 -4.16 -1.40 1.76
C ALA A 74 -5.59 -1.51 2.32
N VAL A 75 -5.80 -2.35 3.33
CA VAL A 75 -7.12 -2.53 3.95
C VAL A 75 -7.65 -1.24 4.57
N LYS A 76 -6.80 -0.40 5.15
CA LYS A 76 -7.22 0.92 5.67
C LYS A 76 -7.72 1.80 4.53
N LEU A 77 -6.99 1.85 3.42
CA LEU A 77 -7.34 2.68 2.26
C LEU A 77 -8.62 2.20 1.57
N PHE A 78 -8.77 0.91 1.28
CA PHE A 78 -9.99 0.37 0.67
C PHE A 78 -11.25 0.63 1.49
N ARG A 79 -11.13 0.65 2.83
CA ARG A 79 -12.26 0.91 3.74
C ARG A 79 -12.49 2.39 4.04
N GLN A 80 -11.62 3.26 3.56
CA GLN A 80 -11.73 4.69 3.86
C GLN A 80 -12.69 5.35 2.87
N GLU A 81 -13.78 5.88 3.42
CA GLU A 81 -14.76 6.65 2.66
C GLU A 81 -14.20 8.02 2.23
N GLY A 82 -14.62 8.49 1.05
CA GLY A 82 -14.26 9.82 0.54
C GLY A 82 -12.81 9.97 0.09
N LEU A 83 -12.11 8.85 -0.16
CA LEU A 83 -10.86 8.89 -0.91
C LEU A 83 -11.15 9.18 -2.38
N GLU A 84 -10.41 10.12 -2.95
CA GLU A 84 -10.44 10.42 -4.37
C GLU A 84 -9.32 9.66 -5.09
N GLU A 85 -9.53 9.38 -6.38
CA GLU A 85 -8.48 8.89 -7.26
C GLU A 85 -7.26 9.81 -7.21
N GLY A 86 -6.05 9.24 -7.18
CA GLY A 86 -4.82 10.04 -7.17
C GLY A 86 -3.70 9.40 -6.36
N GLN A 87 -2.70 10.21 -6.00
CA GLN A 87 -1.54 9.74 -5.25
C GLN A 87 -1.56 10.27 -3.82
N LEU A 88 -1.45 9.36 -2.85
CA LEU A 88 -1.22 9.66 -1.46
C LEU A 88 0.23 9.36 -1.06
N LYS A 89 0.76 10.17 -0.15
CA LYS A 89 2.03 9.90 0.52
C LYS A 89 1.75 9.36 1.92
N LEU A 90 2.29 8.19 2.24
CA LEU A 90 2.07 7.50 3.51
C LEU A 90 3.40 7.36 4.26
N PHE A 91 3.34 7.39 5.59
CA PHE A 91 4.46 7.06 6.46
C PHE A 91 4.18 5.73 7.14
N ILE A 92 5.10 4.78 7.03
CA ILE A 92 5.00 3.43 7.58
C ILE A 92 5.99 3.30 8.72
N GLU A 93 5.51 3.37 9.96
CA GLU A 93 6.31 3.32 11.20
C GLU A 93 7.15 2.02 11.30
N ASP A 94 6.60 0.87 10.95
CA ASP A 94 7.35 -0.40 11.02
C ASP A 94 8.16 -0.69 9.75
N GLY A 95 8.29 0.30 8.85
CA GLY A 95 8.87 0.11 7.54
C GLY A 95 10.36 0.48 7.45
N GLY A 96 11.03 -0.17 6.51
CA GLY A 96 12.45 0.00 6.18
C GLY A 96 12.70 -0.32 4.71
N TYR A 97 13.74 0.28 4.14
CA TYR A 97 14.27 -0.19 2.85
C TYR A 97 15.54 -0.99 3.14
N GLY A 98 15.53 -2.27 2.75
CA GLY A 98 16.63 -3.22 2.88
C GLY A 98 17.55 -3.22 1.67
#